data_AF-A0A8J7H0I5-F1
#
_entry.id   AF-A0A8J7H0I5-F1
#
_cell.length_a   1.000
_cell.length_b   1.000
_cell.length_c   1.000
_cell.angle_alpha   90.00
_cell.angle_beta   90.00
_cell.angle_gamma   90.00
#
_symmetry.space_group_name_H-M   'P 1'
#
loop_
_entity.id
_entity.type
_entity.pdbx_description
1 polymer ?
#
loop_
_entity_poly.entity_id
_entity_poly.type
_entity_poly.pdbx_seq_one_letter_code
_entity_poly.pdbx_strand_id
1 'polypeptide(L)'
;MIAYSTDVSVLDATRLTGFFVGWPAAPTAERHLAALRGSHRVVLALDGDRVVGFVNLISDGVLTGFVPWLEVLPEYQKRGIGAELVRRILAEAGHLYSVDLVCDPDVKPFYDRLGLFELVGMGVRNRAVLTGGPGAGESKGLV
;
A
#
# COMPACT_ATOMS: atom_id res chain seq x y z
N MET A 1 6.71 -20.22 3.93
CA MET A 1 5.31 -20.03 4.41
C MET A 1 5.18 -18.54 4.67
N ILE A 2 4.11 -17.89 4.22
CA ILE A 2 3.97 -16.44 4.44
C ILE A 2 3.42 -16.17 5.84
N ALA A 3 4.15 -15.39 6.63
CA ALA A 3 3.70 -14.89 7.93
C ALA A 3 3.18 -13.46 7.77
N TYR A 4 2.33 -13.03 8.71
CA TYR A 4 1.78 -11.67 8.71
C TYR A 4 2.04 -11.00 10.04
N SER A 5 2.45 -9.73 10.01
CA SER A 5 2.79 -8.94 11.20
C SER A 5 2.21 -7.55 11.10
N THR A 6 1.80 -7.00 12.24
CA THR A 6 1.45 -5.57 12.40
C THR A 6 2.56 -4.78 13.07
N ASP A 7 3.62 -5.45 13.53
CA ASP A 7 4.76 -4.83 14.19
C ASP A 7 5.73 -4.26 13.15
N VAL A 8 5.73 -2.93 13.04
CA VAL A 8 6.65 -2.16 12.20
C VAL A 8 7.89 -1.67 12.96
N SER A 9 7.96 -1.89 14.28
CA SER A 9 9.10 -1.46 15.10
C SER A 9 10.36 -2.27 14.79
N VAL A 10 10.17 -3.53 14.40
CA VAL A 10 11.22 -4.46 14.02
C VAL A 10 11.73 -4.27 12.58
N LEU A 11 11.09 -3.40 11.79
CA LEU A 11 11.53 -3.11 10.43
C LEU A 11 12.68 -2.10 10.40
N ASP A 12 13.67 -2.43 9.59
CA ASP A 12 14.66 -1.49 9.06
C ASP A 12 14.47 -1.31 7.53
N ALA A 13 15.09 -0.29 6.96
CA ALA A 13 14.92 0.06 5.56
C ALA A 13 15.44 -1.03 4.61
N THR A 14 16.43 -1.83 5.02
CA THR A 14 17.02 -2.86 4.16
C THR A 14 16.03 -3.99 3.83
N ARG A 15 15.03 -4.19 4.70
CA ARG A 15 13.95 -5.16 4.50
C ARG A 15 12.85 -4.69 3.54
N LEU A 16 12.86 -3.42 3.12
CA LEU A 16 11.83 -2.78 2.30
C LEU A 16 12.31 -2.49 0.87
N THR A 17 12.90 -3.49 0.23
CA THR A 17 13.47 -3.36 -1.13
C THR A 17 12.57 -4.02 -2.18
N GLY A 18 12.55 -3.45 -3.40
CA GLY A 18 11.81 -3.99 -4.55
C GLY A 18 10.34 -3.54 -4.67
N PHE A 19 9.87 -2.66 -3.78
CA PHE A 19 8.54 -2.03 -3.85
C PHE A 19 8.53 -0.79 -4.75
N PHE A 20 7.32 -0.27 -4.99
CA PHE A 20 7.00 0.83 -5.91
C PHE A 20 7.40 0.53 -7.35
N VAL A 21 7.18 -0.72 -7.79
CA VAL A 21 7.47 -1.14 -9.16
C VAL A 21 6.61 -0.31 -10.14
N GLY A 22 7.24 0.25 -11.17
CA GLY A 22 6.56 1.08 -12.18
C GLY A 22 6.35 2.55 -11.79
N TRP A 23 6.76 2.96 -10.58
CA TRP A 23 6.68 4.37 -10.19
C TRP A 23 7.73 5.22 -10.93
N PRO A 24 7.36 6.41 -11.47
CA PRO A 24 8.31 7.30 -12.15
C PRO A 24 9.48 7.72 -11.26
N ALA A 25 9.20 7.97 -9.98
CA ALA A 25 10.19 8.18 -8.93
C ALA A 25 9.74 7.42 -7.68
N ALA A 26 10.34 6.25 -7.45
CA ALA A 26 10.11 5.47 -6.24
C ALA A 26 10.67 6.21 -5.01
N PRO A 27 9.97 6.18 -3.87
CA PRO A 27 10.55 6.66 -2.61
C PRO A 27 11.74 5.79 -2.22
N THR A 28 12.71 6.38 -1.50
CA THR A 28 13.79 5.59 -0.90
C THR A 28 13.22 4.66 0.17
N ALA A 29 13.95 3.58 0.51
CA ALA A 29 13.52 2.63 1.53
C ALA A 29 13.34 3.30 2.91
N GLU A 30 14.10 4.34 3.23
CA GLU A 30 13.95 5.13 4.46
C GLU A 30 12.65 5.93 4.45
N ARG A 31 12.29 6.55 3.31
CA ARG A 31 11.01 7.25 3.17
C ARG A 31 9.84 6.28 3.25
N HIS A 32 9.96 5.11 2.64
CA HIS A 32 8.98 4.05 2.75
C HIS A 32 8.79 3.63 4.21
N LEU A 33 9.88 3.31 4.92
CA LEU A 33 9.83 2.95 6.34
C LEU A 33 9.18 4.04 7.20
N ALA A 34 9.55 5.30 6.96
CA ALA A 34 8.98 6.44 7.67
C ALA A 34 7.47 6.55 7.44
N ALA A 35 7.00 6.34 6.21
CA ALA A 35 5.58 6.37 5.89
C ALA A 35 4.80 5.21 6.53
N LEU A 36 5.37 4.00 6.58
CA LEU A 36 4.77 2.87 7.30
C LEU A 36 4.69 3.16 8.81
N ARG A 37 5.75 3.67 9.42
CA ARG A 37 5.77 4.04 10.85
C ARG A 37 4.82 5.19 11.19
N GLY A 38 4.56 6.08 10.24
CA GLY A 38 3.60 7.18 10.40
C GLY A 38 2.14 6.80 10.11
N SER A 39 1.88 5.57 9.66
CA SER A 39 0.52 5.10 9.37
C SER A 39 -0.21 4.70 10.65
N HIS A 40 -1.53 4.83 10.67
CA HIS A 40 -2.37 4.43 11.82
C HIS A 40 -2.30 2.92 12.06
N ARG A 41 -2.35 2.13 10.98
CA ARG A 41 -2.14 0.68 10.99
C ARG A 41 -1.32 0.25 9.77
N VAL A 42 -0.57 -0.83 9.94
CA VAL A 42 0.18 -1.48 8.87
C VAL A 42 0.02 -2.98 9.04
N VAL A 43 -0.10 -3.71 7.93
CA VAL A 43 0.04 -5.16 7.90
C VAL A 43 1.13 -5.50 6.88
N LEU A 44 2.07 -6.33 7.30
CA LEU A 44 3.19 -6.83 6.51
C LEU A 44 2.97 -8.29 6.17
N ALA A 45 3.38 -8.70 4.98
CA ALA A 45 3.55 -10.11 4.59
C ALA A 45 5.05 -10.43 4.55
N LEU A 46 5.44 -11.51 5.23
CA LEU A 46 6.83 -11.90 5.46
C LEU A 46 7.11 -13.29 4.91
N ASP A 47 8.23 -13.45 4.20
CA ASP A 47 8.79 -14.76 3.85
C ASP A 47 10.16 -14.89 4.53
N GLY A 48 10.17 -15.54 5.69
CA GLY A 48 11.31 -15.46 6.62
C GLY A 48 11.49 -14.02 7.12
N ASP A 49 12.68 -13.46 6.93
CA ASP A 49 13.02 -12.09 7.32
C ASP A 49 12.66 -11.01 6.28
N ARG A 50 12.28 -11.41 5.06
CA ARG A 50 12.01 -10.52 3.94
C ARG A 50 10.56 -10.04 3.97
N VAL A 51 10.35 -8.73 3.83
CA VAL A 51 9.01 -8.16 3.55
C VAL A 51 8.69 -8.38 2.07
N VAL A 52 7.60 -9.08 1.80
CA VAL A 52 7.18 -9.45 0.43
C VAL A 52 5.86 -8.82 0.02
N GLY A 53 5.18 -8.16 0.96
CA GLY A 53 4.02 -7.33 0.70
C GLY A 53 3.67 -6.48 1.91
N PHE A 54 2.93 -5.41 1.67
CA PHE A 54 2.44 -4.53 2.74
C PHE A 54 1.12 -3.90 2.35
N VAL A 55 0.38 -3.47 3.37
CA VAL A 55 -0.74 -2.54 3.25
C VAL A 55 -0.72 -1.61 4.46
N ASN A 56 -1.08 -0.35 4.27
CA ASN A 56 -1.17 0.61 5.36
C ASN A 56 -2.49 1.39 5.34
N LEU A 57 -2.85 1.92 6.50
CA LEU A 57 -4.07 2.70 6.74
C LEU A 57 -3.68 4.03 7.38
N ILE A 58 -4.13 5.14 6.80
CA ILE A 58 -4.14 6.47 7.43
C ILE A 58 -5.52 6.68 8.02
N SER A 59 -5.61 7.11 9.28
CA SER A 59 -6.90 7.29 9.95
C SER A 59 -6.80 8.30 11.08
N ASP A 60 -7.94 8.92 11.40
CA ASP A 60 -8.15 9.68 12.64
C ASP A 60 -8.25 8.78 13.89
N GLY A 61 -8.37 7.46 13.71
CA GLY A 61 -8.52 6.47 14.77
C GLY A 61 -9.90 6.43 15.44
N VAL A 62 -10.88 7.14 14.88
CA VAL A 62 -12.21 7.31 15.48
C VAL A 62 -13.34 7.05 14.48
N LEU A 63 -13.26 7.63 13.27
CA LEU A 63 -14.36 7.64 12.31
C LEU A 63 -13.95 7.10 10.95
N THR A 64 -12.87 7.59 10.36
CA THR A 64 -12.58 7.32 8.95
C THR A 64 -11.16 6.85 8.71
N GLY A 65 -10.98 5.98 7.72
CA GLY A 65 -9.69 5.47 7.28
C GLY A 65 -9.52 5.53 5.77
N PHE A 66 -8.27 5.65 5.33
CA PHE A 66 -7.89 5.60 3.93
C PHE A 66 -6.73 4.63 3.75
N VAL A 67 -6.84 3.70 2.80
CA VAL A 67 -5.75 2.78 2.44
C VAL A 67 -5.00 3.36 1.24
N PRO A 68 -3.90 4.10 1.44
CA PRO A 68 -3.17 4.71 0.33
C PRO A 68 -2.42 3.69 -0.52
N TRP A 69 -1.85 2.64 0.10
CA TRP A 69 -0.99 1.68 -0.57
C TRP A 69 -1.29 0.25 -0.15
N LEU A 70 -1.30 -0.61 -1.17
CA LEU A 70 -1.27 -2.06 -1.10
C LEU A 70 -0.28 -2.51 -2.17
N GLU A 71 0.76 -3.23 -1.78
CA GLU A 71 1.70 -3.78 -2.77
C GLU A 71 2.19 -5.16 -2.33
N VAL A 72 2.37 -6.04 -3.32
CA VAL A 72 3.00 -7.35 -3.18
C VAL A 72 4.08 -7.44 -4.25
N LEU A 73 5.28 -7.85 -3.86
CA LEU A 73 6.40 -8.00 -4.77
C LEU A 73 6.02 -8.90 -5.96
N PRO A 74 6.44 -8.58 -7.20
CA PRO A 74 6.00 -9.28 -8.41
C PRO A 74 6.11 -10.81 -8.33
N GLU A 75 7.20 -11.33 -7.79
CA GLU A 75 7.45 -12.77 -7.64
C GLU A 75 6.56 -13.46 -6.57
N TYR A 76 5.85 -12.68 -5.76
CA TYR A 76 4.91 -13.13 -4.73
C TYR A 76 3.44 -12.90 -5.09
N GLN A 77 3.15 -12.26 -6.23
CA GLN A 77 1.78 -12.00 -6.68
C GLN A 77 1.04 -13.28 -7.10
N LYS A 78 -0.28 -13.19 -7.25
CA LYS A 78 -1.18 -14.31 -7.63
C LYS A 78 -1.18 -15.50 -6.65
N ARG A 79 -0.67 -15.29 -5.43
CA ARG A 79 -0.63 -16.28 -4.33
C ARG A 79 -1.63 -16.00 -3.20
N GLY A 80 -2.57 -15.07 -3.42
CA GLY A 80 -3.57 -14.66 -2.42
C GLY A 80 -3.08 -13.67 -1.35
N ILE A 81 -1.79 -13.31 -1.36
CA ILE A 81 -1.18 -12.42 -0.34
C ILE A 81 -1.87 -11.05 -0.29
N GLY A 82 -2.11 -10.42 -1.44
CA GLY A 82 -2.77 -9.11 -1.49
C GLY A 82 -4.18 -9.12 -0.90
N ALA A 83 -4.95 -10.18 -1.19
CA ALA A 83 -6.29 -10.34 -0.62
C ALA A 83 -6.24 -10.52 0.91
N GLU A 84 -5.27 -11.27 1.40
CA GLU A 84 -5.08 -11.48 2.83
C GLU A 84 -4.63 -10.20 3.56
N LEU A 85 -3.76 -9.41 2.95
CA LEU A 85 -3.37 -8.09 3.45
C LEU A 85 -4.60 -7.17 3.60
N VAL A 86 -5.44 -7.09 2.57
CA VAL A 86 -6.67 -6.26 2.61
C VAL A 86 -7.64 -6.75 3.70
N ARG A 87 -7.87 -8.06 3.81
CA ARG A 87 -8.75 -8.58 4.87
C ARG A 87 -8.25 -8.21 6.27
N ARG A 88 -6.94 -8.32 6.49
CA ARG A 88 -6.34 -8.00 7.80
C ARG A 88 -6.43 -6.52 8.13
N ILE A 89 -6.12 -5.63 7.19
CA ILE A 89 -6.19 -4.19 7.46
C ILE A 89 -7.64 -3.72 7.67
N LEU A 90 -8.60 -4.31 6.97
CA LEU A 90 -10.02 -4.02 7.19
C LEU A 90 -10.51 -4.57 8.54
N ALA A 91 -10.01 -5.72 8.99
CA ALA A 91 -10.31 -6.24 10.33
C ALA A 91 -9.78 -5.31 11.44
N GLU A 92 -8.55 -4.80 11.29
CA GLU A 92 -7.99 -3.77 12.19
C GLU A 92 -8.82 -2.48 12.21
N ALA A 93 -9.45 -2.15 11.08
CA ALA A 93 -10.27 -0.97 10.90
C ALA A 93 -11.77 -1.18 11.18
N GLY A 94 -12.19 -2.37 11.64
CA GLY A 94 -13.61 -2.73 11.76
C GLY A 94 -14.43 -1.91 12.75
N HIS A 95 -13.78 -1.06 13.55
CA HIS A 95 -14.40 -0.10 14.47
C HIS A 95 -14.63 1.29 13.84
N LEU A 96 -14.06 1.56 12.66
CA LEU A 96 -14.25 2.81 11.94
C LEU A 96 -15.57 2.80 11.18
N TYR A 97 -16.15 3.99 10.99
CA TYR A 97 -17.37 4.17 10.21
C TYR A 97 -17.14 3.90 8.71
N SER A 98 -16.00 4.30 8.17
CA SER A 98 -15.65 4.03 6.77
C SER A 98 -14.16 3.81 6.57
N VAL A 99 -13.84 3.02 5.54
CA VAL A 99 -12.50 2.85 5.00
C VAL A 99 -12.57 2.95 3.49
N ASP A 100 -11.85 3.91 2.91
CA ASP A 100 -11.86 4.17 1.48
C ASP A 100 -10.48 3.89 0.86
N LEU A 101 -10.47 3.59 -0.44
CA LEU A 101 -9.27 3.50 -1.26
C LEU A 101 -9.57 3.91 -2.70
N VAL A 102 -8.53 4.28 -3.44
CA VAL A 102 -8.63 4.61 -4.87
C VAL A 102 -7.75 3.63 -5.64
N CYS A 103 -8.30 3.02 -6.69
CA CYS A 103 -7.58 2.09 -7.56
C CYS A 103 -7.89 2.36 -9.03
N ASP A 104 -7.04 1.81 -9.91
CA ASP A 104 -7.30 1.83 -11.35
C ASP A 104 -8.49 0.90 -11.70
N PRO A 105 -9.21 1.19 -12.82
CA PRO A 105 -10.42 0.44 -13.18
C PRO A 105 -10.23 -1.07 -13.35
N ASP A 106 -9.05 -1.50 -13.80
CA ASP A 106 -8.70 -2.90 -14.01
C ASP A 106 -8.44 -3.66 -12.69
N VAL A 107 -8.13 -2.95 -11.61
CA VAL A 107 -7.96 -3.52 -10.26
C VAL A 107 -9.30 -3.62 -9.52
N LYS A 108 -10.35 -2.90 -9.93
CA LYS A 108 -11.67 -2.93 -9.28
C LYS A 108 -12.20 -4.37 -8.99
N PRO A 109 -12.17 -5.34 -9.93
CA PRO A 109 -12.68 -6.68 -9.66
C PRO A 109 -11.97 -7.40 -8.51
N PHE A 110 -10.72 -7.03 -8.20
CA PHE A 110 -10.01 -7.56 -7.04
C PHE A 110 -10.63 -7.09 -5.73
N TYR A 111 -10.96 -5.80 -5.62
CA TYR A 111 -11.58 -5.23 -4.42
C TYR A 111 -13.07 -5.59 -4.28
N ASP A 112 -13.81 -5.69 -5.39
CA ASP A 112 -15.22 -6.13 -5.37
C ASP A 112 -15.36 -7.52 -4.72
N ARG A 113 -14.44 -8.46 -5.05
CA ARG A 113 -14.42 -9.81 -4.44
C ARG A 113 -14.11 -9.81 -2.94
N LEU A 114 -13.61 -8.70 -2.40
CA LEU A 114 -13.31 -8.51 -0.98
C LEU A 114 -14.42 -7.76 -0.24
N GLY A 115 -15.53 -7.44 -0.93
CA GLY A 115 -16.70 -6.80 -0.35
C GLY A 115 -16.66 -5.27 -0.35
N LEU A 116 -15.69 -4.66 -1.03
CA LEU A 116 -15.69 -3.22 -1.28
C LEU A 116 -16.62 -2.91 -2.46
N PHE A 117 -17.05 -1.65 -2.56
CA PHE A 117 -17.90 -1.16 -3.63
C PHE A 117 -17.38 0.16 -4.18
N GLU A 118 -17.86 0.54 -5.37
CA GLU A 118 -17.40 1.71 -6.10
C GLU A 118 -17.87 3.03 -5.47
N LEU A 119 -16.97 4.01 -5.46
CA LEU A 119 -17.21 5.39 -5.07
C LEU A 119 -16.58 6.33 -6.11
N VAL A 120 -17.07 7.58 -6.16
CA VAL A 120 -16.46 8.63 -7.01
C VAL A 120 -15.33 9.30 -6.24
N GLY A 121 -14.09 9.12 -6.71
CA GLY A 121 -12.89 9.71 -6.12
C GLY A 121 -12.43 10.98 -6.84
N MET A 122 -11.80 11.88 -6.09
CA MET A 122 -11.09 13.06 -6.62
C MET A 122 -9.71 13.13 -6.00
N GLY A 123 -8.72 13.64 -6.74
CA GLY A 123 -7.34 13.69 -6.27
C GLY A 123 -6.55 14.86 -6.80
N VAL A 124 -5.62 15.35 -5.98
CA VAL A 124 -4.56 16.27 -6.39
C VAL A 124 -3.22 15.57 -6.25
N ARG A 125 -2.32 15.80 -7.20
CA ARG A 125 -0.96 15.25 -7.20
C ARG A 125 0.04 16.36 -7.50
N ASN A 126 0.97 16.58 -6.58
CA ASN A 126 2.04 17.56 -6.75
C ASN A 126 3.10 17.01 -7.72
N ARG A 127 2.87 17.18 -9.03
CA ARG A 127 3.70 16.57 -10.09
C ARG A 127 5.18 16.92 -9.98
N ALA A 128 5.52 18.15 -9.57
CA ALA A 128 6.91 18.57 -9.35
C ALA A 128 7.65 17.70 -8.32
N VAL A 129 6.92 17.10 -7.37
CA VAL A 129 7.49 16.18 -6.36
C VAL A 129 7.60 14.75 -6.90
N LEU A 130 6.74 14.36 -7.83
CA LEU A 130 6.69 13.01 -8.41
C LEU A 130 7.75 12.76 -9.48
N THR A 131 8.24 13.79 -10.16
CA THR A 131 9.27 13.67 -11.21
C THR A 131 10.67 14.03 -10.71
N GLY A 132 10.89 14.14 -9.40
CA GLY A 132 12.21 14.49 -8.85
C GLY A 132 12.69 15.92 -9.16
N GLY A 133 11.79 16.85 -9.49
CA GLY A 133 12.13 18.23 -9.87
C GLY A 133 12.15 18.47 -11.40
N PRO A 134 12.52 19.68 -11.86
CA PRO A 134 12.55 20.01 -13.27
C PRO A 134 13.67 19.23 -13.97
N GLY A 135 13.30 18.25 -14.82
CA GLY A 135 14.27 17.53 -15.67
C GLY A 135 13.99 16.05 -15.93
N ALA A 136 13.09 15.38 -15.21
CA ALA A 136 12.79 13.98 -15.49
C ALA A 136 11.66 13.84 -16.53
N GLY A 137 11.99 13.19 -17.65
CA GLY A 137 11.14 12.98 -18.80
C GLY A 137 9.87 12.17 -18.50
N GLU A 138 8.87 12.38 -19.35
CA GLU A 138 7.55 11.75 -19.30
C GLU A 138 7.66 10.21 -19.37
N SER A 139 7.22 9.51 -18.32
CA SER A 139 7.02 8.06 -18.38
C SER A 139 5.55 7.75 -18.67
N LYS A 140 5.29 7.17 -19.84
CA LYS A 140 4.03 6.48 -20.16
C LYS A 140 3.77 5.39 -19.13
N GLY A 141 2.59 5.44 -18.50
CA GLY A 141 2.12 4.43 -17.57
C GLY A 141 2.17 3.03 -18.20
N LEU A 142 2.76 2.10 -17.46
CA LEU A 142 2.73 0.68 -17.74
C LEU A 142 2.00 0.02 -16.58
N VAL A 143 0.83 -0.52 -16.91
CA VAL A 143 0.24 -1.70 -16.28
C VAL A 143 1.08 -2.90 -16.68
#